data_AF-A0A346PCR0-F1
#
_entry.id   AF-A0A346PCR0-F1
#
_cell.length_a   1.000
_cell.length_b   1.000
_cell.length_c   1.000
_cell.angle_alpha   90.00
_cell.angle_beta   90.00
_cell.angle_gamma   90.00
#
_symmetry.space_group_name_H-M   'P 1'
#
loop_
_entity.id
_entity.type
_entity.pdbx_description
1 polymer ?
#
loop_
_entity_poly.entity_id
_entity_poly.type
_entity_poly.pdbx_seq_one_letter_code
_entity_poly.pdbx_strand_id
1 'polypeptide(L)' 'MTGPDGEREGFKAGLESSDGHPVVLVLINAVLSVTFAWLLVWGASFVDIVQFSLTNVAGVAIAVFVFTFVVSRP' A
#
# COMPACT_ATOMS: atom_id res chain seq x y z
N MET A 1 -27.24 -23.02 -16.18
CA MET A 1 -25.80 -23.26 -15.99
C MET A 1 -25.11 -21.93 -16.22
N THR A 2 -24.68 -21.25 -15.17
CA THR A 2 -23.92 -20.01 -15.32
C THR A 2 -22.57 -20.38 -15.91
N GLY A 3 -22.29 -19.92 -17.13
CA GLY A 3 -20.96 -20.08 -17.73
C GLY A 3 -19.93 -19.25 -16.97
N PRO A 4 -18.63 -19.39 -17.31
CA PRO A 4 -17.53 -18.64 -16.68
C PRO A 4 -17.74 -17.12 -16.64
N ASP A 5 -18.61 -16.59 -17.49
CA ASP A 5 -18.95 -15.16 -17.55
C ASP A 5 -19.86 -14.71 -16.39
N GLY A 6 -20.81 -15.54 -15.95
CA GLY A 6 -21.66 -15.17 -14.81
C GLY A 6 -21.00 -15.37 -13.44
N GLU A 7 -19.96 -16.21 -13.35
CA GLU A 7 -19.08 -16.28 -12.17
C GLU A 7 -18.29 -14.96 -11.99
N ARG A 8 -17.79 -14.40 -13.11
CA ARG A 8 -17.08 -13.12 -13.13
C ARG A 8 -17.99 -11.95 -12.80
N GLU A 9 -19.21 -11.94 -13.33
CA GLU A 9 -20.22 -10.91 -12.99
C GLU A 9 -20.62 -10.98 -11.51
N GLY A 10 -20.84 -12.18 -10.96
CA GLY A 10 -21.12 -12.36 -9.53
C GLY A 10 -19.98 -11.87 -8.63
N PHE A 11 -18.73 -12.13 -9.01
CA PHE A 11 -17.55 -11.64 -8.29
C PHE A 11 -17.42 -10.10 -8.36
N LYS A 12 -17.62 -9.52 -9.55
CA LYS A 12 -17.57 -8.06 -9.76
C LYS A 12 -18.67 -7.34 -8.98
N ALA A 13 -19.89 -7.87 -9.00
CA ALA A 13 -21.00 -7.35 -8.21
C ALA A 13 -20.74 -7.44 -6.69
N GLY A 14 -20.09 -8.53 -6.23
CA GLY A 14 -19.65 -8.67 -4.84
C GLY A 14 -18.62 -7.61 -4.43
N LEU A 15 -17.65 -7.31 -5.30
CA LEU A 15 -16.64 -6.26 -5.06
C LEU A 15 -17.24 -4.84 -5.10
N GLU A 16 -18.18 -4.57 -6.01
CA GLU A 16 -18.83 -3.27 -6.14
C GLU A 16 -19.84 -2.99 -5.01
N SER A 17 -20.47 -4.02 -4.44
CA SER A 17 -21.36 -3.86 -3.27
C SER A 17 -20.63 -3.84 -1.93
N SER A 18 -19.33 -4.21 -1.91
CA SER A 18 -18.55 -4.18 -0.68
C SER A 18 -18.16 -2.74 -0.36
N ASP A 19 -18.93 -2.07 0.50
CA ASP A 19 -18.49 -0.86 1.19
C ASP A 19 -17.18 -1.17 1.92
N GLY A 20 -16.06 -0.77 1.32
CA GLY A 20 -14.72 -1.15 1.77
C GLY A 20 -14.49 -0.71 3.21
N HIS A 21 -14.13 -1.65 4.08
CA HIS A 21 -13.92 -1.33 5.49
C HIS A 21 -12.69 -0.39 5.63
N PRO A 22 -12.82 0.79 6.24
CA PRO A 22 -11.78 1.83 6.22
C PRO A 22 -10.45 1.36 6.82
N VAL A 23 -10.51 0.45 7.80
CA VAL A 23 -9.32 -0.16 8.44
C VAL A 23 -8.46 -0.94 7.45
N VAL A 24 -9.06 -1.64 6.48
CA VAL A 24 -8.31 -2.44 5.50
C VAL A 24 -7.43 -1.53 4.65
N LEU A 25 -7.95 -0.37 4.26
CA LEU A 25 -7.22 0.62 3.47
C LEU A 25 -6.00 1.17 4.25
N VAL A 26 -6.17 1.44 5.55
CA VAL A 26 -5.08 1.88 6.42
C VAL A 26 -4.00 0.79 6.55
N LEU A 27 -4.40 -0.47 6.77
CA LEU A 27 -3.46 -1.59 6.91
C LEU A 27 -2.69 -1.86 5.62
N ILE A 28 -3.39 -1.87 4.49
CA ILE A 28 -2.77 -2.05 3.17
C ILE A 28 -1.79 -0.91 2.89
N ASN A 29 -2.17 0.35 3.18
CA ASN A 29 -1.27 1.49 3.04
C ASN A 29 -0.02 1.36 3.93
N ALA A 30 -0.18 0.87 5.16
CA ALA A 30 0.96 0.64 6.06
C ALA A 30 1.93 -0.40 5.48
N VAL A 31 1.41 -1.53 5.00
CA VAL A 31 2.23 -2.58 4.35
C VAL A 31 2.94 -2.02 3.12
N LEU A 32 2.21 -1.36 2.22
CA LEU A 32 2.76 -0.72 1.03
C LEU A 32 3.85 0.30 1.36
N SER A 33 3.62 1.13 2.38
CA SER A 33 4.57 2.16 2.81
C SER A 33 5.86 1.55 3.33
N VAL A 34 5.78 0.46 4.11
CA VAL A 34 6.96 -0.27 4.60
C VAL A 34 7.72 -0.91 3.44
N THR A 35 7.02 -1.59 2.52
CA THR A 35 7.66 -2.20 1.34
C THR A 35 8.33 -1.16 0.46
N PHE A 36 7.68 -0.01 0.23
CA PHE A 36 8.24 1.06 -0.58
C PHE A 36 9.45 1.73 0.11
N ALA A 37 9.35 2.02 1.40
CA ALA A 37 10.45 2.55 2.18
C ALA A 37 11.67 1.62 2.20
N TRP A 38 11.44 0.30 2.30
CA TRP A 38 12.51 -0.70 2.20
C TRP A 38 13.26 -0.57 0.88
N LEU A 39 12.54 -0.49 -0.25
CA LEU A 39 13.14 -0.32 -1.58
C LEU A 39 13.89 1.01 -1.72
N LEU A 40 13.34 2.10 -1.19
CA LEU A 40 13.98 3.42 -1.23
C LEU A 40 15.29 3.44 -0.43
N VAL A 41 15.26 2.95 0.81
CA VAL A 41 16.45 2.91 1.68
C VAL A 41 17.49 1.94 1.13
N TRP A 42 17.06 0.82 0.57
CA TRP A 42 17.94 -0.12 -0.13
C TRP A 42 18.62 0.55 -1.32
N GLY A 43 17.87 1.19 -2.22
CA GLY A 43 18.42 1.90 -3.37
C GLY A 43 19.33 3.07 -2.98
N ALA A 44 18.95 3.83 -1.96
CA ALA A 44 19.77 4.93 -1.43
C ALA A 44 21.08 4.43 -0.80
N SER A 45 21.07 3.24 -0.19
CA SER A 45 22.27 2.63 0.37
C SER A 45 23.26 2.16 -0.69
N PHE A 46 22.80 1.79 -1.90
CA PHE A 46 23.69 1.44 -3.02
C PHE A 46 24.58 2.60 -3.48
N VAL A 47 24.09 3.82 -3.33
CA VAL A 47 24.78 5.07 -3.71
C VAL A 47 25.31 5.83 -2.49
N ASP A 48 25.32 5.18 -1.33
CA ASP A 48 25.85 5.70 -0.06
C ASP A 48 25.20 7.02 0.43
N ILE A 49 23.94 7.25 0.07
CA ILE A 49 23.18 8.43 0.51
C ILE A 49 22.67 8.24 1.94
N VAL A 50 22.21 7.02 2.27
CA VAL A 50 21.66 6.70 3.58
C VAL A 50 22.06 5.28 3.98
N GLN A 51 22.33 5.08 5.28
CA GLN A 51 22.61 3.75 5.79
C GLN A 51 21.36 2.87 5.76
N PHE A 52 21.50 1.62 5.31
CA PHE A 52 20.44 0.63 5.43
C PHE A 52 20.25 0.20 6.89
N SER A 53 19.24 0.75 7.57
CA SER A 53 18.91 0.45 8.96
C SER A 53 17.41 0.44 9.19
N LEU A 54 16.96 -0.29 10.23
CA LEU A 54 15.54 -0.39 10.58
C LEU A 54 14.94 0.99 10.91
N THR A 55 15.71 1.86 11.58
CA THR A 55 15.31 3.22 11.92
C THR A 55 15.04 4.06 10.68
N ASN A 56 15.91 3.99 9.67
CA ASN A 56 15.74 4.75 8.43
C ASN A 56 14.55 4.23 7.62
N VAL A 57 14.38 2.91 7.53
CA VAL A 57 13.21 2.30 6.87
C VAL A 57 11.92 2.73 7.57
N ALA A 58 11.86 2.66 8.91
CA ALA A 58 10.69 3.09 9.66
C ALA A 58 10.38 4.58 9.47
N GLY A 59 11.40 5.44 9.51
CA GLY A 59 11.23 6.88 9.27
C GLY A 59 10.68 7.19 7.89
N VAL A 60 11.25 6.59 6.84
CA VAL A 60 10.77 6.74 5.45
C VAL A 60 9.36 6.14 5.30
N ALA A 61 9.08 4.99 5.90
CA ALA A 61 7.76 4.37 5.85
C ALA A 61 6.67 5.25 6.47
N ILE A 62 6.93 5.85 7.63
CA ILE A 62 6.01 6.80 8.27
C ILE A 62 5.81 8.02 7.38
N ALA A 63 6.89 8.57 6.80
CA ALA A 63 6.80 9.71 5.90
C ALA A 63 5.92 9.42 4.68
N VAL A 64 6.13 8.28 4.02
CA VAL A 64 5.32 7.82 2.88
C VAL A 64 3.87 7.58 3.28
N PHE A 65 3.64 6.90 4.40
CA PHE A 65 2.30 6.61 4.91
C PHE A 65 1.50 7.90 5.14
N VAL A 66 2.10 8.88 5.83
CA VAL A 66 1.48 10.18 6.10
C VAL A 66 1.28 10.96 4.80
N PHE A 67 2.27 10.96 3.91
CA PHE A 67 2.19 11.62 2.62
C PHE A 67 0.99 11.13 1.81
N THR A 68 0.73 9.82 1.77
CA THR A 68 -0.47 9.25 1.12
C THR A 68 -1.75 9.87 1.65
N PHE A 69 -1.89 10.02 2.98
CA PHE A 69 -3.08 10.66 3.56
C PHE A 69 -3.16 12.15 3.28
N VAL A 70 -2.03 12.86 3.23
CA VAL A 70 -2.01 14.30 2.91
C VAL A 70 -2.46 14.51 1.46
N VAL A 71 -1.96 13.71 0.52
CA VAL A 71 -2.29 13.82 -0.90
C VAL A 71 -3.71 13.34 -1.21
N SER A 72 -4.20 12.33 -0.50
CA SER A 72 -5.53 11.74 -0.75
C SER A 72 -6.68 12.51 -0.08
N ARG A 73 -6.36 13.50 0.75
CA ARG A 73 -7.37 14.42 1.30
C ARG A 73 -7.64 15.52 0.26
N PRO A 74 -8.88 15.69 -0.21
CA PRO A 74 -9.24 16.68 -1.21
C PRO A 74 -9.14 18.13 -0.70
#